data_AF-A0AAW0BXS8-F1
#
_entry.id   AF-A0AAW0BXS8-F1
#
_cell.length_a   1.000
_cell.length_b   1.000
_cell.length_c   1.000
_cell.angle_alpha   90.00
_cell.angle_beta   90.00
_cell.angle_gamma   90.00
#
_symmetry.space_group_name_H-M   'P 1'
#
loop_
_entity.id
_entity.type
_entity.pdbx_description
1 polymer ?
#
loop_
_entity_poly.entity_id
_entity_poly.type
_entity_poly.pdbx_seq_one_letter_code
_entity_poly.pdbx_strand_id
1 'polypeptide(L)'
;MPSTEVLRSIGDDFVIKVARVVTEAPLYGLYVLLMGYYLSVQSQRKLETKRSVFFVVLSIMMFIGCSCFLAIDIADLVIRLQVTFAESPDLSLEKKLAKADCLTKPLMWIGHMLFIFLLPLGGCVVVWRTWALYFEQRRWVIAPVVTLTGSFAAAFFELGCDVRAQWKVNSMKPSAASVGPDTCRKADIASYSLSFITNIICTALIFYKAWMRRRCMNDLLGKNRGRWPLDRILAFFCESGAIYLVLYVRKLVVIMLVDGRNVLMIQILQCIPIYNRRLPHDAIIAVNIVNAVVQQAMGIYPASIMVICHMQLSLWDNLGLPLVSDGETSQGVSSIEWRQNQGEASGHSRITHSAESEDPRIRTELFLRTLDARPKEFFATHVQRLYLDDMNLEDTEIENLLHTCSGIETLNCWFGFGYDRFKHPVTLFSSNLSSLRRLSIEFFALNMIWGTTVFESVTHLEVVNPPNTPFEWAPLSATTFPKLRYLAFGDLTYSEHIDLICSAAEVILKDCRSIELLILITPKEISLDNPRIITWRAYSHPKDHPTYWGDIKRGGVDFWDLVMYRTER
;
A
#
# COMPACT_ATOMS: atom_id res chain seq x y z
N MET A 1 -3.27 52.17 41.50
CA MET A 1 -4.23 51.45 40.63
C MET A 1 -3.44 50.78 39.52
N PRO A 2 -3.71 49.51 39.17
CA PRO A 2 -3.08 48.89 38.01
C PRO A 2 -3.42 49.70 36.77
N SER A 3 -2.46 49.87 35.86
CA SER A 3 -2.75 50.51 34.57
C SER A 3 -3.78 49.66 33.84
N THR A 4 -4.78 50.31 33.25
CA THR A 4 -5.82 49.66 32.42
C THR A 4 -5.20 48.80 31.31
N GLU A 5 -3.98 49.15 30.87
CA GLU A 5 -3.18 48.38 29.91
C GLU A 5 -2.79 46.99 30.43
N VAL A 6 -2.37 46.84 31.69
CA VAL A 6 -1.99 45.53 32.26
C VAL A 6 -3.20 44.61 32.36
N LEU A 7 -4.34 45.15 32.81
CA LEU A 7 -5.58 44.38 32.92
C LEU A 7 -6.07 43.90 31.55
N ARG A 8 -5.98 44.77 30.53
CA ARG A 8 -6.30 44.41 29.15
C ARG A 8 -5.37 43.32 28.62
N SER A 9 -4.06 43.45 28.82
CA SER A 9 -3.09 42.45 28.38
C SER A 9 -3.33 41.07 29.01
N ILE A 10 -3.77 41.02 30.26
CA ILE A 10 -4.11 39.77 30.95
C ILE A 10 -5.40 39.19 30.41
N GLY A 11 -6.43 40.02 30.19
CA GLY A 11 -7.67 39.60 29.57
C GLY A 11 -7.42 38.98 28.18
N ASP A 12 -6.61 39.64 27.36
CA ASP A 12 -6.24 39.19 26.02
C ASP A 12 -5.50 37.84 26.07
N ASP A 13 -4.51 37.67 26.97
CA ASP A 13 -3.80 36.39 27.17
C ASP A 13 -4.76 35.26 27.56
N PHE A 14 -5.69 35.51 28.49
CA PHE A 14 -6.70 34.51 28.87
C PHE A 14 -7.63 34.13 27.72
N VAL A 15 -8.13 35.11 26.97
CA VAL A 15 -9.01 34.85 25.81
C VAL A 15 -8.28 33.98 24.78
N ILE A 16 -7.01 34.28 24.49
CA ILE A 16 -6.19 33.49 23.56
C ILE A 16 -6.03 32.04 24.05
N LYS A 17 -5.70 31.84 25.33
CA LYS A 17 -5.48 30.50 25.90
C LYS A 17 -6.76 29.67 25.97
N VAL A 18 -7.87 30.29 26.37
CA VAL A 18 -9.19 29.64 26.37
C VAL A 18 -9.60 29.26 24.95
N ALA A 19 -9.47 30.17 23.98
CA ALA A 19 -9.81 29.89 22.58
C ALA A 19 -8.98 28.72 22.02
N ARG A 20 -7.69 28.65 22.38
CA ARG A 20 -6.79 27.55 22.02
C ARG A 20 -7.29 26.21 22.58
N VAL A 21 -7.50 26.11 23.90
CA VAL A 21 -7.96 24.86 24.55
C VAL A 21 -9.34 24.42 24.04
N VAL A 22 -10.29 25.36 23.89
CA VAL A 22 -11.64 25.08 23.39
C VAL A 22 -11.62 24.54 21.95
N THR A 23 -10.69 25.01 21.12
CA THR A 23 -10.51 24.48 19.74
C THR A 23 -9.83 23.11 19.75
N GLU A 24 -8.84 22.93 20.62
CA GLU A 24 -8.03 21.72 20.68
C GLU A 24 -8.80 20.50 21.21
N ALA A 25 -9.61 20.69 22.26
CA ALA A 25 -10.36 19.64 22.93
C ALA A 25 -11.26 18.79 22.00
N PRO A 26 -12.11 19.36 21.10
CA PRO A 26 -12.93 18.57 20.20
C PRO A 26 -12.10 17.82 19.15
N LEU A 27 -11.01 18.41 18.65
CA LEU A 27 -10.10 17.73 17.72
C LEU A 27 -9.38 16.57 18.40
N TYR A 28 -8.94 16.75 19.63
CA TYR A 28 -8.37 15.67 20.43
C TYR A 28 -9.39 14.56 20.69
N GLY A 29 -10.65 14.90 21.00
CA GLY A 29 -11.74 13.93 21.11
C GLY A 29 -11.93 13.09 19.84
N LEU A 30 -11.91 13.72 18.67
CA LEU A 30 -11.92 13.01 17.38
C LEU A 30 -10.69 12.10 17.24
N TYR A 31 -9.51 12.57 17.67
CA TYR A 31 -8.30 11.77 17.61
C TYR A 31 -8.38 10.52 18.51
N VAL A 32 -8.91 10.65 19.73
CA VAL A 32 -9.14 9.52 20.65
C VAL A 32 -10.04 8.48 20.00
N LEU A 33 -11.13 8.89 19.34
CA LEU A 33 -12.03 7.97 18.63
C LEU A 33 -11.32 7.24 17.49
N LEU A 34 -10.56 7.96 16.67
CA LEU A 34 -9.79 7.38 15.56
C LEU A 34 -8.72 6.41 16.06
N MET A 35 -8.02 6.76 17.14
CA MET A 35 -6.98 5.91 17.73
C MET A 35 -7.59 4.66 18.37
N GLY A 36 -8.72 4.80 19.08
CA GLY A 36 -9.46 3.67 19.64
C GLY A 36 -9.94 2.71 18.56
N TYR A 37 -10.50 3.23 17.46
CA TYR A 37 -10.89 2.42 16.30
C TYR A 37 -9.68 1.70 15.68
N TYR A 38 -8.59 2.43 15.42
CA TYR A 38 -7.35 1.88 14.88
C TYR A 38 -6.79 0.74 15.74
N LEU A 39 -6.67 0.94 17.05
CA LEU A 39 -6.17 -0.07 17.99
C LEU A 39 -7.11 -1.28 18.08
N SER A 40 -8.43 -1.06 18.08
CA SER A 40 -9.42 -2.14 18.07
C SER A 40 -9.24 -3.02 16.83
N VAL A 41 -9.21 -2.40 15.66
CA VAL A 41 -9.01 -3.10 14.38
C VAL A 41 -7.68 -3.86 14.36
N GLN A 42 -6.60 -3.24 14.87
CA GLN A 42 -5.29 -3.87 14.87
C GLN A 42 -5.17 -5.02 15.88
N SER A 43 -5.90 -4.95 17.00
CA SER A 43 -5.96 -6.01 18.01
C SER A 43 -6.65 -7.27 17.49
N GLN A 44 -7.63 -7.12 16.59
CA GLN A 44 -8.34 -8.25 15.98
C GLN A 44 -7.47 -9.04 14.99
N ARG A 45 -6.47 -8.41 14.37
CA ARG A 45 -5.71 -9.01 13.27
C ARG A 45 -4.48 -9.84 13.68
N LYS A 46 -4.22 -10.01 14.98
CA LYS A 46 -2.98 -10.56 15.56
C LYS A 46 -1.74 -9.77 15.07
N LEU A 47 -0.91 -9.29 15.99
CA LEU A 47 0.26 -8.44 15.69
C LEU A 47 1.45 -9.23 15.10
N GLU A 48 1.19 -10.10 14.12
CA GLU A 48 2.18 -11.08 13.64
C GLU A 48 3.24 -10.45 12.73
N THR A 49 2.92 -9.36 12.03
CA THR A 49 3.88 -8.69 11.14
C THR A 49 4.66 -7.60 11.86
N LYS A 50 6.01 -7.65 11.75
CA LYS A 50 6.91 -6.60 12.27
C LYS A 50 6.52 -5.19 11.79
N ARG A 51 5.96 -5.09 10.58
CA ARG A 51 5.48 -3.83 9.99
C ARG A 51 4.28 -3.26 10.75
N SER A 52 3.31 -4.10 11.11
CA SER A 52 2.15 -3.68 11.90
C SER A 52 2.57 -3.14 13.27
N VAL A 53 3.47 -3.86 13.96
CA VAL A 53 3.99 -3.43 15.27
C VAL A 53 4.64 -2.05 15.18
N PHE A 54 5.43 -1.80 14.13
CA PHE A 54 6.04 -0.48 13.90
C PHE A 54 4.99 0.64 13.81
N PHE A 55 3.89 0.44 13.07
CA PHE A 55 2.83 1.45 12.99
C PHE A 55 2.08 1.66 14.28
N VAL A 56 1.84 0.59 15.05
CA VAL A 56 1.19 0.71 16.36
C VAL A 56 2.05 1.55 17.29
N VAL A 57 3.36 1.27 17.36
CA VAL A 57 4.30 2.05 18.19
C VAL A 57 4.33 3.51 17.74
N LEU A 58 4.47 3.76 16.43
CA LEU A 58 4.52 5.12 15.88
C LEU A 58 3.23 5.90 16.20
N SER A 59 2.07 5.29 15.97
CA SER A 59 0.77 5.91 16.28
C SER A 59 0.58 6.18 17.77
N ILE A 60 1.02 5.27 18.65
CA ILE A 60 0.98 5.47 20.11
C ILE A 60 1.88 6.63 20.53
N MET A 61 3.11 6.71 19.99
CA MET A 61 4.01 7.83 20.29
C MET A 61 3.41 9.17 19.86
N MET A 62 2.82 9.24 18.67
CA MET A 62 2.15 10.45 18.21
C MET A 62 0.92 10.81 19.05
N PHE A 63 0.14 9.80 19.46
CA PHE A 63 -1.02 9.99 20.32
C PHE A 63 -0.65 10.51 21.71
N ILE A 64 0.40 9.96 22.32
CA ILE A 64 0.95 10.46 23.59
C ILE A 64 1.39 11.92 23.42
N GLY A 65 2.07 12.24 22.32
CA GLY A 65 2.50 13.61 22.05
C GLY A 65 1.33 14.60 21.94
N CYS A 66 0.30 14.30 21.16
CA CYS A 66 -0.88 15.18 21.08
C CYS A 66 -1.64 15.27 22.41
N SER A 67 -1.63 14.21 23.23
CA SER A 67 -2.23 14.22 24.58
C SER A 67 -1.46 15.14 25.53
N CYS A 68 -0.12 15.09 25.48
CA CYS A 68 0.74 15.97 26.26
C CYS A 68 0.56 17.44 25.87
N PHE A 69 0.32 17.76 24.60
CA PHE A 69 0.03 19.14 24.18
C PHE A 69 -1.22 19.70 24.84
N LEU A 70 -2.34 18.98 24.75
CA LEU A 70 -3.58 19.40 25.38
C LEU A 70 -3.41 19.55 26.90
N ALA A 71 -2.70 18.60 27.54
CA ALA A 71 -2.41 18.66 28.96
C ALA A 71 -1.56 19.87 29.35
N ILE A 72 -0.55 20.21 28.54
CA ILE A 72 0.32 21.39 28.73
C ILE A 72 -0.50 22.68 28.59
N ASP A 73 -1.35 22.78 27.57
CA ASP A 73 -2.16 23.98 27.35
C ASP A 73 -3.21 24.20 28.45
N ILE A 74 -3.83 23.12 28.94
CA ILE A 74 -4.72 23.17 30.12
C ILE A 74 -3.93 23.57 31.38
N ALA A 75 -2.76 22.96 31.61
CA ALA A 75 -1.94 23.27 32.79
C ALA A 75 -1.47 24.73 32.78
N ASP A 76 -1.02 25.24 31.63
CA ASP A 76 -0.64 26.65 31.47
C ASP A 76 -1.82 27.59 31.78
N LEU A 77 -3.01 27.30 31.26
CA LEU A 77 -4.22 28.07 31.55
C LEU A 77 -4.56 28.06 33.05
N VAL A 78 -4.55 26.88 33.69
CA VAL A 78 -4.90 26.72 35.11
C VAL A 78 -3.88 27.41 36.01
N ILE A 79 -2.58 27.26 35.75
CA ILE A 79 -1.53 27.91 36.54
C ILE A 79 -1.66 29.44 36.43
N ARG A 80 -1.88 29.97 35.22
CA ARG A 80 -2.08 31.41 35.01
C ARG A 80 -3.31 31.92 35.76
N LEU A 81 -4.43 31.20 35.70
CA LEU A 81 -5.65 31.54 36.46
C LEU A 81 -5.39 31.56 37.97
N GLN A 82 -4.76 30.52 38.50
CA GLN A 82 -4.48 30.39 39.94
C GLN A 82 -3.54 31.49 40.45
N VAL A 83 -2.42 31.71 39.77
CA VAL A 83 -1.43 32.71 40.20
C VAL A 83 -1.97 34.14 40.09
N THR A 84 -2.76 34.42 39.05
CA THR A 84 -3.29 35.77 38.82
C THR A 84 -4.43 36.11 39.77
N PHE A 85 -5.40 35.20 39.92
CA PHE A 85 -6.66 35.49 40.62
C PHE A 85 -6.76 34.91 42.03
N ALA A 86 -6.13 33.76 42.31
CA ALA A 86 -6.29 33.08 43.60
C ALA A 86 -5.12 33.34 44.56
N GLU A 87 -3.89 33.38 44.06
CA GLU A 87 -2.71 33.46 44.93
C GLU A 87 -2.31 34.91 45.27
N SER A 88 -1.94 35.12 46.53
CA SER A 88 -1.34 36.35 47.07
C SER A 88 -2.02 37.66 46.65
N PRO A 89 -3.20 38.00 47.19
CA PRO A 89 -3.94 39.22 46.84
C PRO A 89 -3.11 40.51 47.00
N ASP A 90 -2.12 40.49 47.91
CA ASP A 90 -1.29 41.65 48.23
C ASP A 90 -0.17 41.96 47.21
N LEU A 91 0.14 41.03 46.29
CA LEU A 91 1.14 41.27 45.25
C LEU A 91 0.57 42.10 44.09
N SER A 92 1.39 43.02 43.57
CA SER A 92 1.05 43.74 42.34
C SER A 92 0.86 42.78 41.17
N LEU A 93 -0.08 43.11 40.29
CA LEU A 93 -0.48 42.29 39.14
C LEU A 93 0.70 41.93 38.22
N GLU A 94 1.64 42.85 38.04
CA GLU A 94 2.89 42.63 37.29
C GLU A 94 3.77 41.54 37.92
N LYS A 95 3.90 41.54 39.25
CA LYS A 95 4.68 40.51 39.96
C LYS A 95 4.00 39.15 39.90
N LYS A 96 2.65 39.12 39.92
CA LYS A 96 1.88 37.89 39.72
C LYS A 96 2.09 37.33 38.32
N LEU A 97 2.03 38.18 37.29
CA LEU A 97 2.26 37.76 35.90
C LEU A 97 3.69 37.23 35.71
N ALA A 98 4.70 37.93 36.25
CA ALA A 98 6.09 37.46 36.20
C ALA A 98 6.27 36.11 36.93
N LYS A 99 5.57 35.89 38.05
CA LYS A 99 5.55 34.59 38.75
C LYS A 99 4.88 33.51 37.90
N ALA A 100 3.74 33.81 37.27
CA ALA A 100 3.05 32.87 36.39
C ALA A 100 3.90 32.50 35.17
N ASP A 101 4.56 33.47 34.53
CA ASP A 101 5.49 33.24 33.44
C ASP A 101 6.69 32.38 33.87
N CYS A 102 7.20 32.60 35.08
CA CYS A 102 8.28 31.78 35.64
C CYS A 102 7.85 30.32 35.83
N LEU A 103 6.64 30.07 36.32
CA LEU A 103 6.09 28.73 36.55
C LEU A 103 5.69 28.00 35.26
N THR A 104 5.22 28.74 34.26
CA THR A 104 4.76 28.16 32.97
C THR A 104 5.88 28.00 31.95
N LYS A 105 7.04 28.64 32.16
CA LYS A 105 8.20 28.53 31.29
C LYS A 105 8.64 27.08 31.01
N PRO A 106 8.78 26.17 31.99
CA PRO A 106 9.15 24.78 31.72
C PRO A 106 8.13 24.03 30.84
N LEU A 107 6.83 24.30 31.05
CA LEU A 107 5.75 23.69 30.25
C LEU A 107 5.85 24.09 28.77
N MET A 108 6.14 25.36 28.49
CA MET A 108 6.37 25.83 27.12
C MET A 108 7.56 25.14 26.45
N TRP A 109 8.67 24.92 27.18
CA TRP A 109 9.83 24.19 26.66
C TRP A 109 9.52 22.74 26.33
N ILE A 110 8.80 22.05 27.21
CA ILE A 110 8.37 20.67 26.95
C ILE A 110 7.49 20.63 25.70
N GLY A 111 6.56 21.57 25.56
CA GLY A 111 5.72 21.70 24.36
C GLY A 111 6.56 21.91 23.09
N HIS A 112 7.54 22.80 23.12
CA HIS A 112 8.42 23.05 21.97
C HIS A 112 9.24 21.81 21.59
N MET A 113 9.86 21.14 22.55
CA MET A 113 10.60 19.90 22.31
C MET A 113 9.70 18.80 21.73
N LEU A 114 8.50 18.64 22.31
CA LEU A 114 7.54 17.66 21.84
C LEU A 114 7.14 17.91 20.38
N PHE A 115 6.98 19.19 20.02
CA PHE A 115 6.68 19.60 18.65
C PHE A 115 7.78 19.21 17.67
N ILE A 116 9.03 19.49 18.03
CA ILE A 116 10.22 19.19 17.22
C ILE A 116 10.33 17.69 16.93
N PHE A 117 9.96 16.81 17.87
CA PHE A 117 9.99 15.36 17.65
C PHE A 117 8.75 14.81 16.93
N LEU A 118 7.57 15.42 17.12
CA LEU A 118 6.36 14.99 16.41
C LEU A 118 6.43 15.24 14.90
N LEU A 119 7.15 16.28 14.47
CA LEU A 119 7.39 16.59 13.06
C LEU A 119 8.04 15.44 12.27
N PRO A 120 9.24 14.94 12.63
CA PRO A 120 9.87 13.82 11.95
C PRO A 120 9.11 12.50 12.17
N LEU A 121 8.44 12.29 13.31
CA LEU A 121 7.56 11.13 13.50
C LEU A 121 6.42 11.10 12.45
N GLY A 122 5.79 12.25 12.19
CA GLY A 122 4.85 12.38 11.06
C GLY A 122 5.51 12.10 9.71
N GLY A 123 6.77 12.53 9.54
CA GLY A 123 7.60 12.23 8.38
C GLY A 123 7.81 10.74 8.12
N CYS A 124 7.96 9.91 9.17
CA CYS A 124 8.07 8.46 9.04
C CYS A 124 6.88 7.84 8.31
N VAL A 125 5.66 8.32 8.60
CA VAL A 125 4.42 7.85 7.97
C VAL A 125 4.40 8.21 6.49
N VAL A 126 4.88 9.41 6.15
CA VAL A 126 4.95 9.88 4.76
C VAL A 126 5.97 9.07 3.97
N VAL A 127 7.17 8.87 4.51
CA VAL A 127 8.23 8.06 3.88
C VAL A 127 7.79 6.61 3.69
N TRP A 128 7.11 6.03 4.69
CA TRP A 128 6.57 4.69 4.55
C TRP A 128 5.58 4.56 3.38
N ARG A 129 4.67 5.53 3.20
CA ARG A 129 3.72 5.50 2.07
C ARG A 129 4.44 5.52 0.73
N THR A 130 5.46 6.36 0.60
CA THR A 130 6.30 6.38 -0.61
C THR A 130 7.03 5.05 -0.78
N TRP A 131 7.58 4.47 0.29
CA TRP A 131 8.25 3.17 0.23
C TRP A 131 7.31 2.05 -0.21
N ALA A 132 6.07 2.03 0.29
CA ALA A 132 5.06 1.05 -0.10
C ALA A 132 4.73 1.10 -1.61
N LEU A 133 4.75 2.29 -2.23
CA LEU A 133 4.52 2.45 -3.68
C LEU A 133 5.76 2.16 -4.54
N TYR A 134 6.95 2.23 -3.96
CA TYR A 134 8.23 2.10 -4.65
C TYR A 134 9.04 0.89 -4.17
N PHE A 135 8.37 -0.18 -3.73
CA PHE A 135 9.03 -1.38 -3.16
C PHE A 135 10.08 -1.98 -4.10
N GLU A 136 9.80 -2.00 -5.40
CA GLU A 136 10.69 -2.50 -6.46
C GLU A 136 11.81 -1.52 -6.82
N GLN A 137 11.55 -0.21 -6.74
CA GLN A 137 12.47 0.85 -7.19
C GLN A 137 13.00 1.66 -5.99
N ARG A 138 13.71 0.97 -5.08
CA ARG A 138 14.15 1.52 -3.80
C ARG A 138 14.99 2.80 -3.90
N ARG A 139 15.64 3.05 -5.06
CA ARG A 139 16.47 4.24 -5.29
C ARG A 139 15.71 5.55 -5.07
N TRP A 140 14.42 5.60 -5.40
CA TRP A 140 13.58 6.81 -5.23
C TRP A 140 13.30 7.15 -3.76
N VAL A 141 13.39 6.15 -2.86
CA VAL A 141 13.11 6.30 -1.43
C VAL A 141 14.32 6.83 -0.66
N ILE A 142 15.52 6.80 -1.25
CA ILE A 142 16.76 7.25 -0.60
C ILE A 142 16.67 8.75 -0.24
N ALA A 143 16.21 9.59 -1.16
CA ALA A 143 16.15 11.04 -0.92
C ALA A 143 15.24 11.40 0.27
N PRO A 144 13.98 10.93 0.36
CA PRO A 144 13.14 11.13 1.54
C PRO A 144 13.73 10.58 2.84
N VAL A 145 14.41 9.43 2.80
CA VAL A 145 15.01 8.83 4.00
C VAL A 145 16.18 9.68 4.49
N VAL A 146 17.01 10.22 3.60
CA VAL A 146 18.12 11.11 3.94
C VAL A 146 17.60 12.40 4.57
N THR A 147 16.58 13.03 3.99
CA THR A 147 15.99 14.26 4.54
C THR A 147 15.31 14.00 5.88
N LEU A 148 14.61 12.88 6.04
CA LEU A 148 14.00 12.48 7.31
C LEU A 148 15.04 12.24 8.40
N THR A 149 16.13 11.53 8.07
CA THR A 149 17.24 11.26 9.00
C THR A 149 17.91 12.57 9.42
N GLY A 150 18.11 13.49 8.48
CA GLY A 150 18.62 14.82 8.78
C GLY A 150 17.70 15.62 9.71
N SER A 151 16.37 15.48 9.57
CA SER A 151 15.39 16.10 10.47
C SER A 151 15.52 15.57 11.90
N PHE A 152 15.60 14.24 12.08
CA PHE A 152 15.88 13.66 13.42
C PHE A 152 17.22 14.12 13.99
N ALA A 153 18.28 14.14 13.18
CA ALA A 153 19.60 14.58 13.63
C ALA A 153 19.58 16.04 14.12
N ALA A 154 18.89 16.93 13.40
CA ALA A 154 18.71 18.32 13.80
C ALA A 154 17.88 18.46 15.09
N ALA A 155 16.80 17.67 15.24
CA ALA A 155 15.99 17.63 16.45
C ALA A 155 16.80 17.18 17.68
N PHE A 156 17.59 16.12 17.57
CA PHE A 156 18.45 15.66 18.67
C PHE A 156 19.57 16.67 18.98
N PHE A 157 20.13 17.32 17.96
CA PHE A 157 21.13 18.35 18.16
C PHE A 157 20.57 19.56 18.92
N GLU A 158 19.35 19.99 18.59
CA GLU A 158 18.64 21.05 19.31
C GLU A 158 18.39 20.66 20.77
N LEU A 159 17.85 19.47 21.02
CA LEU A 159 17.65 18.95 22.38
C LEU A 159 18.96 18.95 23.17
N GLY A 160 20.06 18.47 22.58
CA GLY A 160 21.36 18.46 23.21
C GLY A 160 21.90 19.86 23.51
N CYS A 161 21.64 20.83 22.62
CA CYS A 161 22.01 22.21 22.83
C CYS A 161 21.22 22.85 23.98
N ASP A 162 19.92 22.63 24.05
CA ASP A 162 19.05 23.20 25.09
C ASP A 162 19.37 22.62 26.48
N VAL A 163 19.63 21.31 26.55
CA VAL A 163 20.13 20.65 27.77
C VAL A 163 21.45 21.27 28.22
N ARG A 164 22.40 21.48 27.30
CA ARG A 164 23.71 22.09 27.61
C ARG A 164 23.59 23.55 28.04
N ALA A 165 22.66 24.30 27.46
CA ALA A 165 22.36 25.67 27.86
C ALA A 165 21.65 25.75 29.22
N GLN A 166 21.38 24.61 29.88
CA GLN A 166 20.61 24.51 31.12
C GLN A 166 19.26 25.22 31.04
N TRP A 167 18.67 25.28 29.83
CA TRP A 167 17.41 26.00 29.59
C TRP A 167 17.48 27.49 30.02
N LYS A 168 18.69 28.07 30.13
CA LYS A 168 18.90 29.46 30.56
C LYS A 168 18.56 30.39 29.42
N VAL A 169 17.51 31.18 29.65
CA VAL A 169 17.09 32.25 28.75
C VAL A 169 17.94 33.48 29.04
N ASN A 170 18.95 33.73 28.23
CA ASN A 170 19.85 34.88 28.41
C ASN A 170 19.20 36.23 28.05
N SER A 171 18.00 36.22 27.46
CA SER A 171 17.22 37.44 27.23
C SER A 171 15.73 37.20 27.40
N MET A 172 15.08 37.93 28.32
CA MET A 172 13.61 37.97 28.46
C MET A 172 12.90 38.63 27.27
N LYS A 173 13.62 39.02 26.20
CA LYS A 173 12.95 39.46 24.98
C LYS A 173 12.22 38.24 24.41
N PRO A 174 10.88 38.28 24.31
CA PRO A 174 10.09 37.15 23.83
C PRO A 174 10.39 36.98 22.33
N SER A 175 11.41 36.17 22.04
CA SER A 175 11.67 35.63 20.73
C SER A 175 11.71 34.13 20.94
N ALA A 176 10.79 33.43 20.31
CA ALA A 176 10.70 31.98 20.44
C ALA A 176 11.26 31.28 19.22
N ALA A 177 12.27 31.88 18.61
CA ALA A 177 13.40 31.05 18.23
C ALA A 177 14.02 30.48 19.52
N SER A 178 14.49 29.23 19.51
CA SER A 178 15.23 28.62 20.62
C SER A 178 16.09 29.69 21.30
N VAL A 179 15.86 29.91 22.59
CA VAL A 179 16.48 31.00 23.36
C VAL A 179 17.95 30.67 23.71
N GLY A 180 18.50 29.67 23.03
CA GLY A 180 19.88 29.28 23.09
C GLY A 180 20.77 30.09 22.12
N PRO A 181 22.07 29.75 22.09
CA PRO A 181 23.01 30.24 21.10
C PRO A 181 22.46 30.12 19.66
N ASP A 182 22.89 31.01 18.76
CA ASP A 182 22.44 31.04 17.35
C ASP A 182 22.51 29.69 16.62
N THR A 183 23.36 28.77 17.09
CA THR A 183 23.47 27.40 16.62
C THR A 183 22.21 26.56 16.86
N CYS A 184 21.55 26.72 18.00
CA CYS A 184 20.35 25.95 18.37
C CYS A 184 19.17 26.36 17.49
N ARG A 185 19.00 27.68 17.32
CA ARG A 185 18.03 28.27 16.40
C ARG A 185 18.17 27.77 14.97
N LYS A 186 19.40 27.59 14.48
CA LYS A 186 19.65 27.04 13.14
C LYS A 186 19.25 25.56 13.04
N ALA A 187 19.39 24.81 14.12
CA ALA A 187 19.01 23.41 14.17
C ALA A 187 17.48 23.21 14.13
N ASP A 188 16.72 24.04 14.86
CA ASP A 188 15.24 24.05 14.79
C ASP A 188 14.76 24.28 13.35
N ILE A 189 15.25 25.36 12.73
CA ILE A 189 14.93 25.73 11.35
C ILE A 189 15.31 24.59 10.39
N ALA A 190 16.47 23.96 10.59
CA ALA A 190 16.91 22.83 9.77
C ALA A 190 15.99 21.60 9.95
N SER A 191 15.63 21.25 11.18
CA SER A 191 14.73 20.12 11.48
C SER A 191 13.39 20.28 10.78
N TYR A 192 12.78 21.46 10.92
CA TYR A 192 11.52 21.79 10.26
C TYR A 192 11.63 21.77 8.74
N SER A 193 12.66 22.41 8.18
CA SER A 193 12.85 22.51 6.73
C SER A 193 13.07 21.14 6.10
N LEU A 194 13.84 20.27 6.76
CA LEU A 194 14.10 18.90 6.29
C LEU A 194 12.85 18.03 6.37
N SER A 195 12.04 18.15 7.42
CA SER A 195 10.73 17.49 7.51
C SER A 195 9.78 17.96 6.40
N PHE A 196 9.75 19.26 6.12
CA PHE A 196 8.96 19.85 5.03
C PHE A 196 9.42 19.36 3.65
N ILE A 197 10.72 19.38 3.37
CA ILE A 197 11.30 18.85 2.12
C ILE A 197 10.97 17.36 1.96
N THR A 198 11.06 16.58 3.04
CA THR A 198 10.68 15.15 3.02
C THR A 198 9.25 14.99 2.52
N ASN A 199 8.32 15.80 3.02
CA ASN A 199 6.92 15.74 2.60
C ASN A 199 6.72 16.17 1.14
N ILE A 200 7.42 17.20 0.67
CA ILE A 200 7.39 17.62 -0.74
C ILE A 200 7.84 16.47 -1.64
N ILE A 201 9.02 15.89 -1.37
CA ILE A 201 9.59 14.83 -2.19
C ILE A 201 8.66 13.62 -2.20
N CYS A 202 8.20 13.17 -1.03
CA CYS A 202 7.27 12.05 -0.94
C CYS A 202 5.96 12.29 -1.69
N THR A 203 5.34 13.46 -1.52
CA THR A 203 4.08 13.80 -2.18
C THR A 203 4.26 13.88 -3.70
N ALA A 204 5.37 14.46 -4.17
CA ALA A 204 5.71 14.49 -5.59
C ALA A 204 5.92 13.09 -6.18
N LEU A 205 6.60 12.19 -5.45
CA LEU A 205 6.79 10.79 -5.87
C LEU A 205 5.46 10.02 -5.92
N ILE A 206 4.62 10.15 -4.88
CA ILE A 206 3.28 9.53 -4.87
C ILE A 206 2.45 10.03 -6.06
N PHE A 207 2.45 11.35 -6.30
CA PHE A 207 1.75 11.97 -7.42
C PHE A 207 2.26 11.47 -8.77
N TYR A 208 3.59 11.43 -8.96
CA TYR A 208 4.20 10.94 -10.18
C TYR A 208 3.82 9.48 -10.47
N LYS A 209 3.86 8.60 -9.45
CA LYS A 209 3.46 7.19 -9.59
C LYS A 209 1.98 7.06 -9.94
N ALA A 210 1.12 7.84 -9.29
CA ALA A 210 -0.32 7.88 -9.58
C ALA A 210 -0.59 8.36 -11.02
N TRP A 211 0.11 9.39 -11.47
CA TRP A 211 0.00 9.91 -12.84
C TRP A 211 0.48 8.90 -13.88
N MET A 212 1.64 8.27 -13.67
CA MET A 212 2.17 7.24 -14.57
C MET A 212 1.21 6.06 -14.71
N ARG A 213 0.65 5.60 -13.59
CA ARG A 213 -0.36 4.53 -13.60
C ARG A 213 -1.59 4.92 -14.41
N ARG A 214 -2.14 6.11 -14.17
CA ARG A 214 -3.30 6.62 -14.89
C ARG A 214 -3.04 6.72 -16.40
N ARG A 215 -1.83 7.14 -16.79
CA ARG A 215 -1.43 7.22 -18.20
C ARG A 215 -1.36 5.83 -18.83
N CYS A 216 -0.64 4.90 -18.21
CA CYS A 216 -0.52 3.53 -18.70
C CYS A 216 -1.87 2.84 -18.83
N MET A 217 -2.77 3.03 -17.86
CA MET A 217 -4.13 2.48 -17.93
C MET A 217 -4.98 3.12 -19.03
N ASN A 218 -4.86 4.43 -19.26
CA ASN A 218 -5.56 5.10 -20.36
C ASN A 218 -5.08 4.59 -21.72
N ASP A 219 -3.79 4.30 -21.85
CA ASP A 219 -3.18 3.80 -23.09
C ASP A 219 -3.62 2.35 -23.38
N LEU A 220 -3.82 1.51 -22.34
CA LEU A 220 -4.22 0.11 -22.50
C LEU A 220 -5.74 -0.12 -22.61
N LEU A 221 -6.57 0.67 -21.92
CA LEU A 221 -8.02 0.39 -21.76
C LEU A 221 -8.95 1.40 -22.47
N GLY A 222 -8.40 2.46 -23.08
CA GLY A 222 -9.19 3.51 -23.73
C GLY A 222 -9.94 4.43 -22.76
N LYS A 223 -10.58 5.48 -23.30
CA LYS A 223 -11.19 6.58 -22.52
C LYS A 223 -12.48 6.22 -21.76
N ASN A 224 -13.08 5.06 -22.01
CA ASN A 224 -14.46 4.76 -21.61
C ASN A 224 -14.61 3.80 -20.41
N ARG A 225 -13.55 3.55 -19.61
CA ARG A 225 -13.68 2.65 -18.45
C ARG A 225 -13.69 3.37 -17.10
N GLY A 226 -14.55 2.84 -16.20
CA GLY A 226 -14.81 3.38 -14.87
C GLY A 226 -13.55 3.55 -14.03
N ARG A 227 -13.56 4.58 -13.18
CA ARG A 227 -12.44 4.92 -12.29
C ARG A 227 -12.11 3.73 -11.40
N TRP A 228 -10.87 3.24 -11.49
CA TRP A 228 -10.44 2.13 -10.67
C TRP A 228 -10.33 2.59 -9.21
N PRO A 229 -10.68 1.74 -8.26
CA PRO A 229 -10.74 2.20 -6.88
C PRO A 229 -9.38 2.52 -6.27
N LEU A 230 -8.32 1.86 -6.74
CA LEU A 230 -6.95 2.17 -6.35
C LEU A 230 -6.53 3.59 -6.75
N ASP A 231 -7.11 4.14 -7.82
CA ASP A 231 -6.90 5.55 -8.20
C ASP A 231 -7.48 6.50 -7.16
N ARG A 232 -8.58 6.12 -6.49
CA ARG A 232 -9.17 6.93 -5.41
C ARG A 232 -8.26 6.97 -4.18
N ILE A 233 -7.61 5.86 -3.84
CA ILE A 233 -6.66 5.78 -2.72
C ILE A 233 -5.43 6.65 -3.00
N LEU A 234 -4.86 6.51 -4.19
CA LEU A 234 -3.71 7.30 -4.61
C LEU A 234 -4.06 8.80 -4.69
N ALA A 235 -5.25 9.13 -5.20
CA ALA A 235 -5.75 10.51 -5.18
C ALA A 235 -5.89 11.03 -3.75
N PHE A 236 -6.45 10.24 -2.84
CA PHE A 236 -6.57 10.60 -1.43
C PHE A 236 -5.20 10.84 -0.76
N PHE A 237 -4.18 10.01 -1.05
CA PHE A 237 -2.82 10.26 -0.56
C PHE A 237 -2.21 11.54 -1.13
N CYS A 238 -2.43 11.83 -2.41
CA CYS A 238 -2.00 13.08 -3.02
C CYS A 238 -2.72 14.30 -2.43
N GLU A 239 -4.05 14.24 -2.29
CA GLU A 239 -4.88 15.33 -1.76
C GLU A 239 -4.52 15.61 -0.30
N SER A 240 -4.40 14.57 0.51
CA SER A 240 -4.04 14.68 1.92
C SER A 240 -2.60 15.20 2.10
N GLY A 241 -1.64 14.78 1.26
CA GLY A 241 -0.29 15.32 1.22
C GLY A 241 -0.26 16.79 0.77
N ALA A 242 -1.05 17.15 -0.25
CA ALA A 242 -1.15 18.52 -0.75
C ALA A 242 -1.76 19.47 0.30
N ILE A 243 -2.81 19.06 1.01
CA ILE A 243 -3.39 19.83 2.12
C ILE A 243 -2.31 20.08 3.19
N TYR A 244 -1.54 19.05 3.53
CA TYR A 244 -0.42 19.21 4.47
C TYR A 244 0.59 20.23 3.96
N LEU A 245 1.01 20.14 2.70
CA LEU A 245 1.92 21.12 2.09
C LEU A 245 1.34 22.54 2.08
N VAL A 246 0.05 22.73 1.80
CA VAL A 246 -0.60 24.05 1.82
C VAL A 246 -0.62 24.63 3.23
N LEU A 247 -0.89 23.81 4.26
CA LEU A 247 -0.83 24.24 5.66
C LEU A 247 0.58 24.70 6.05
N TYR A 248 1.62 24.05 5.51
CA TYR A 248 3.01 24.45 5.71
C TYR A 248 3.40 25.70 4.92
N VAL A 249 3.02 25.78 3.63
CA VAL A 249 3.34 26.91 2.75
C VAL A 249 2.60 28.17 3.18
N ARG A 250 1.34 28.08 3.62
CA ARG A 250 0.62 29.24 4.17
C ARG A 250 1.32 29.80 5.41
N LYS A 251 1.90 28.92 6.24
CA LYS A 251 2.78 29.31 7.35
C LYS A 251 4.10 29.94 6.89
N LEU A 252 4.55 29.66 5.66
CA LEU A 252 5.75 30.24 5.05
C LEU A 252 5.47 31.59 4.35
N VAL A 253 4.31 31.74 3.68
CA VAL A 253 3.99 32.87 2.78
C VAL A 253 3.52 34.12 3.51
N VAL A 254 2.92 34.01 4.70
CA VAL A 254 2.48 35.17 5.50
C VAL A 254 3.65 36.10 5.93
N ILE A 255 4.90 35.66 5.72
CA ILE A 255 6.11 36.36 6.16
C ILE A 255 6.70 37.29 5.08
N MET A 256 6.34 37.13 3.79
CA MET A 256 6.97 37.94 2.72
C MET A 256 6.34 39.31 2.48
N LEU A 257 5.16 39.60 3.03
CA LEU A 257 4.43 40.83 2.73
C LEU A 257 4.62 41.97 3.75
N VAL A 258 5.37 41.75 4.84
CA VAL A 258 5.36 42.68 5.99
C VAL A 258 6.45 43.74 5.99
N ASP A 259 7.62 43.57 5.37
CA ASP A 259 8.63 44.65 5.35
C ASP A 259 9.45 44.65 4.06
N GLY A 260 9.07 45.51 3.12
CA GLY A 260 9.63 45.61 1.77
C GLY A 260 11.07 46.13 1.65
N ARG A 261 11.92 46.09 2.69
CA ARG A 261 13.34 46.48 2.59
C ARG A 261 14.24 45.64 3.50
N ASN A 262 14.91 44.69 2.85
CA ASN A 262 16.16 44.02 3.22
C ASN A 262 16.12 42.89 4.28
N VAL A 263 16.52 41.73 3.75
CA VAL A 263 16.95 40.48 4.39
C VAL A 263 15.84 39.52 4.81
N LEU A 264 15.52 38.65 3.84
CA LEU A 264 15.17 37.25 3.96
C LEU A 264 15.57 36.65 5.32
N MET A 265 14.67 36.69 6.29
CA MET A 265 14.70 35.77 7.42
C MET A 265 13.38 35.03 7.44
N ILE A 266 13.43 33.80 6.93
CA ILE A 266 12.42 32.76 7.06
C ILE A 266 12.26 32.49 8.56
N GLN A 267 11.48 33.29 9.27
CA GLN A 267 11.06 32.98 10.63
C GLN A 267 9.78 32.17 10.55
N ILE A 268 9.94 30.86 10.62
CA ILE A 268 8.86 29.88 10.66
C ILE A 268 7.86 30.29 11.75
N LEU A 269 6.62 30.58 11.34
CA LEU A 269 5.52 31.11 12.16
C LEU A 269 5.05 30.19 13.30
N GLN A 270 5.70 29.04 13.49
CA GLN A 270 5.26 28.00 14.43
C GLN A 270 5.85 28.17 15.82
N CYS A 271 7.01 28.82 15.96
CA CYS A 271 7.63 28.91 17.27
C CYS A 271 7.38 30.26 17.95
N ILE A 272 7.02 31.34 17.25
CA ILE A 272 6.80 32.68 17.85
C ILE A 272 5.39 32.76 18.48
N PRO A 273 5.22 32.71 19.82
CA PRO A 273 4.07 33.37 20.39
C PRO A 273 4.22 34.84 20.05
N ILE A 274 3.28 35.35 19.27
CA ILE A 274 3.27 36.69 18.72
C ILE A 274 3.05 37.66 19.88
N TYR A 275 4.10 37.91 20.66
CA TYR A 275 4.15 38.93 21.69
C TYR A 275 4.68 40.26 21.13
N ASN A 276 5.01 40.31 19.83
CA ASN A 276 5.32 41.57 19.16
C ASN A 276 4.01 42.33 18.89
N ARG A 277 3.85 43.45 19.61
CA ARG A 277 2.69 44.39 19.68
C ARG A 277 2.14 44.94 18.34
N ARG A 278 2.53 44.42 17.17
CA ARG A 278 2.14 44.99 15.86
C ARG A 278 1.04 44.25 15.12
N LEU A 279 0.64 43.04 15.56
CA LEU A 279 -0.50 42.36 14.95
C LEU A 279 -1.82 42.78 15.62
N PRO A 280 -2.90 42.98 14.85
CA PRO A 280 -4.21 43.21 15.43
C PRO A 280 -4.61 42.02 16.30
N HIS A 281 -5.29 42.31 17.41
CA HIS A 281 -5.66 41.33 18.44
C HIS A 281 -6.34 40.07 17.85
N ASP A 282 -7.24 40.27 16.89
CA ASP A 282 -7.97 39.19 16.23
C ASP A 282 -7.05 38.25 15.43
N ALA A 283 -5.97 38.77 14.85
CA ALA A 283 -4.99 37.95 14.15
C ALA A 283 -4.18 37.08 15.12
N ILE A 284 -3.88 37.58 16.32
CA ILE A 284 -3.17 36.81 17.35
C ILE A 284 -4.04 35.64 17.81
N ILE A 285 -5.33 35.88 18.07
CA ILE A 285 -6.28 34.81 18.41
C ILE A 285 -6.35 33.79 17.27
N ALA A 286 -6.56 34.24 16.03
CA ALA A 286 -6.67 33.34 14.87
C ALA A 286 -5.42 32.48 14.67
N VAL A 287 -4.21 33.03 14.85
CA VAL A 287 -2.96 32.26 14.74
C VAL A 287 -2.85 31.21 15.85
N ASN A 288 -3.23 31.54 17.08
CA ASN A 288 -3.20 30.57 18.18
C ASN A 288 -4.21 29.43 17.97
N ILE A 289 -5.40 29.74 17.46
CA ILE A 289 -6.41 28.75 17.06
C ILE A 289 -5.83 27.83 15.97
N VAL A 290 -5.23 28.40 14.91
CA VAL A 290 -4.61 27.60 13.83
C VAL A 290 -3.47 26.73 14.35
N ASN A 291 -2.66 27.23 15.30
CA ASN A 291 -1.60 26.44 15.91
C ASN A 291 -2.16 25.25 16.71
N ALA A 292 -3.24 25.45 17.48
CA ALA A 292 -3.95 24.38 18.18
C ALA A 292 -4.45 23.30 17.20
N VAL A 293 -5.07 23.73 16.11
CA VAL A 293 -5.57 22.84 15.05
C VAL A 293 -4.41 22.04 14.45
N VAL A 294 -3.29 22.69 14.14
CA VAL A 294 -2.11 22.03 13.55
C VAL A 294 -1.50 21.02 14.51
N GLN A 295 -1.40 21.34 15.80
CA GLN A 295 -0.87 20.43 16.83
C GLN A 295 -1.66 19.11 16.90
N GLN A 296 -2.99 19.18 16.82
CA GLN A 296 -3.83 17.98 16.80
C GLN A 296 -3.86 17.30 15.43
N ALA A 297 -3.88 18.07 14.34
CA ALA A 297 -3.86 17.55 12.98
C ALA A 297 -2.61 16.70 12.69
N MET A 298 -1.48 16.99 13.33
CA MET A 298 -0.25 16.18 13.21
C MET A 298 -0.46 14.72 13.62
N GLY A 299 -1.26 14.44 14.65
CA GLY A 299 -1.58 13.08 15.09
C GLY A 299 -2.78 12.47 14.37
N ILE A 300 -3.82 13.27 14.13
CA ILE A 300 -5.04 12.85 13.43
C ILE A 300 -4.72 12.38 12.02
N TYR A 301 -3.85 13.10 11.30
CA TYR A 301 -3.55 12.82 9.91
C TYR A 301 -2.98 11.40 9.69
N PRO A 302 -1.88 10.98 10.35
CA PRO A 302 -1.41 9.60 10.25
C PRO A 302 -2.43 8.55 10.67
N ALA A 303 -3.13 8.77 11.78
CA ALA A 303 -4.10 7.81 12.27
C ALA A 303 -5.26 7.63 11.28
N SER A 304 -5.76 8.72 10.70
CA SER A 304 -6.80 8.66 9.66
C SER A 304 -6.33 7.89 8.43
N ILE A 305 -5.09 8.08 7.98
CA ILE A 305 -4.53 7.33 6.85
C ILE A 305 -4.41 5.85 7.19
N MET A 306 -3.90 5.52 8.38
CA MET A 306 -3.78 4.11 8.81
C MET A 306 -5.15 3.44 8.88
N VAL A 307 -6.15 4.12 9.44
CA VAL A 307 -7.54 3.67 9.47
C VAL A 307 -8.08 3.48 8.06
N ILE A 308 -7.90 4.44 7.16
CA ILE A 308 -8.41 4.37 5.78
C ILE A 308 -7.74 3.24 5.00
N CYS A 309 -6.41 3.12 5.05
CA CYS A 309 -5.66 2.02 4.45
C CYS A 309 -6.21 0.67 4.92
N HIS A 310 -6.53 0.59 6.21
CA HIS A 310 -7.01 -0.63 6.83
C HIS A 310 -8.48 -0.93 6.49
N MET A 311 -9.34 0.09 6.49
CA MET A 311 -10.74 -0.04 6.09
C MET A 311 -10.85 -0.37 4.62
N GLN A 312 -9.97 0.15 3.77
CA GLN A 312 -9.96 -0.14 2.35
C GLN A 312 -9.56 -1.59 2.10
N LEU A 313 -8.53 -2.12 2.76
CA LEU A 313 -8.25 -3.56 2.70
C LEU A 313 -9.52 -4.36 3.03
N SER A 314 -10.21 -4.04 4.13
CA SER A 314 -11.44 -4.73 4.50
C SER A 314 -12.60 -4.52 3.54
N LEU A 315 -12.77 -3.33 2.96
CA LEU A 315 -13.84 -3.02 2.02
C LEU A 315 -13.56 -3.63 0.66
N TRP A 316 -12.30 -3.77 0.22
CA TRP A 316 -11.93 -4.50 -0.99
C TRP A 316 -12.13 -6.00 -0.82
N ASP A 317 -11.79 -6.52 0.36
CA ASP A 317 -12.03 -7.92 0.72
C ASP A 317 -13.55 -8.22 0.78
N ASN A 318 -14.38 -7.26 1.18
CA ASN A 318 -15.84 -7.44 1.34
C ASN A 318 -16.70 -6.98 0.14
N LEU A 319 -16.25 -5.97 -0.62
CA LEU A 319 -16.93 -5.45 -1.82
C LEU A 319 -16.46 -6.20 -3.06
N GLY A 320 -16.62 -7.53 -3.07
CA GLY A 320 -16.73 -8.30 -4.32
C GLY A 320 -17.94 -7.83 -5.12
N LEU A 321 -17.95 -6.57 -5.54
CA LEU A 321 -19.06 -5.89 -6.18
C LEU A 321 -19.28 -6.59 -7.51
N PRO A 322 -20.47 -7.16 -7.72
CA PRO A 322 -20.85 -7.63 -9.04
C PRO A 322 -20.79 -6.43 -9.96
N LEU A 323 -19.98 -6.52 -11.01
CA LEU A 323 -19.99 -5.55 -12.08
C LEU A 323 -21.45 -5.42 -12.55
N VAL A 324 -21.98 -4.20 -12.42
CA VAL A 324 -23.29 -3.82 -12.92
C VAL A 324 -23.32 -4.18 -14.41
N SER A 325 -24.04 -5.25 -14.72
CA SER A 325 -24.46 -5.60 -16.06
C SER A 325 -25.47 -4.53 -16.48
N ASP A 326 -25.00 -3.47 -17.13
CA ASP A 326 -25.89 -2.61 -17.90
C ASP A 326 -26.59 -3.49 -18.93
N GLY A 327 -27.92 -3.51 -18.83
CA GLY A 327 -28.75 -4.52 -19.43
C GLY A 327 -28.74 -4.48 -20.95
N GLU A 328 -28.75 -5.67 -21.54
CA GLU A 328 -29.48 -5.93 -22.77
C GLU A 328 -30.07 -7.34 -22.74
N THR A 329 -31.38 -7.37 -22.93
CA THR A 329 -32.24 -8.53 -23.12
C THR A 329 -31.66 -9.58 -24.07
N SER A 330 -31.40 -10.78 -23.57
CA SER A 330 -31.59 -12.00 -24.35
C SER A 330 -31.88 -13.19 -23.44
N GLN A 331 -32.92 -13.94 -23.83
CA GLN A 331 -33.36 -15.16 -23.20
C GLN A 331 -32.30 -16.26 -23.34
N GLY A 332 -32.11 -17.04 -22.27
CA GLY A 332 -31.81 -18.46 -22.39
C GLY A 332 -30.45 -18.95 -21.87
N VAL A 333 -30.55 -20.07 -21.14
CA VAL A 333 -29.62 -21.22 -21.15
C VAL A 333 -28.60 -21.35 -19.98
N SER A 334 -29.05 -22.21 -19.05
CA SER A 334 -28.38 -23.32 -18.31
C SER A 334 -27.20 -23.11 -17.36
N SER A 335 -27.50 -23.56 -16.15
CA SER A 335 -26.67 -24.04 -15.05
C SER A 335 -25.74 -25.22 -15.36
N ILE A 336 -24.70 -25.35 -14.53
CA ILE A 336 -23.73 -26.45 -14.40
C ILE A 336 -24.41 -27.82 -14.42
N GLU A 337 -24.00 -28.68 -15.35
CA GLU A 337 -24.46 -30.06 -15.50
C GLU A 337 -23.39 -31.03 -14.98
N TRP A 338 -23.66 -31.69 -13.85
CA TRP A 338 -22.92 -32.87 -13.43
C TRP A 338 -23.35 -34.03 -14.31
N ARG A 339 -22.45 -34.51 -15.19
CA ARG A 339 -22.73 -35.69 -16.02
C ARG A 339 -22.56 -36.96 -15.18
N GLN A 340 -23.61 -37.29 -14.42
CA GLN A 340 -23.74 -38.55 -13.70
C GLN A 340 -24.51 -39.53 -14.60
N ASN A 341 -23.84 -40.54 -15.15
CA ASN A 341 -24.50 -41.64 -15.84
C ASN A 341 -25.22 -42.52 -14.80
N GLN A 342 -26.47 -42.20 -14.45
CA GLN A 342 -27.40 -43.15 -13.83
C GLN A 342 -28.84 -42.94 -14.33
N GLY A 343 -29.50 -44.05 -14.64
CA GLY A 343 -30.87 -44.11 -15.11
C GLY A 343 -31.91 -43.68 -14.07
N GLU A 344 -33.06 -43.30 -14.62
CA GLU A 344 -34.38 -43.04 -14.04
C GLU A 344 -34.61 -43.42 -12.57
N ALA A 345 -34.95 -42.43 -11.73
CA ALA A 345 -36.27 -42.35 -11.06
C ALA A 345 -36.37 -41.12 -10.11
N SER A 346 -37.36 -40.27 -10.42
CA SER A 346 -38.21 -39.44 -9.55
C SER A 346 -37.65 -38.71 -8.30
N GLY A 347 -37.84 -37.38 -8.30
CA GLY A 347 -38.72 -36.76 -7.29
C GLY A 347 -38.15 -35.78 -6.26
N HIS A 348 -38.36 -34.49 -6.54
CA HIS A 348 -38.67 -33.38 -5.60
C HIS A 348 -37.59 -32.65 -4.78
N SER A 349 -37.72 -31.31 -4.87
CA SER A 349 -37.29 -30.22 -3.98
C SER A 349 -36.04 -29.45 -4.39
N ARG A 350 -36.26 -28.32 -5.06
CA ARG A 350 -35.24 -27.40 -5.58
C ARG A 350 -35.22 -26.15 -4.70
N ILE A 351 -34.29 -26.09 -3.75
CA ILE A 351 -33.93 -24.85 -3.06
C ILE A 351 -32.83 -24.19 -3.90
N THR A 352 -33.16 -23.08 -4.54
CA THR A 352 -32.23 -22.29 -5.36
C THR A 352 -31.45 -21.32 -4.46
N HIS A 353 -30.21 -21.66 -4.14
CA HIS A 353 -29.22 -20.69 -3.67
C HIS A 353 -28.39 -20.24 -4.88
N SER A 354 -28.49 -18.96 -5.23
CA SER A 354 -27.64 -18.32 -6.24
C SER A 354 -26.24 -18.09 -5.65
N ALA A 355 -25.29 -18.97 -5.97
CA ALA A 355 -23.90 -18.88 -5.55
C ALA A 355 -23.04 -18.20 -6.64
N GLU A 356 -23.12 -16.87 -6.73
CA GLU A 356 -22.26 -16.06 -7.61
C GLU A 356 -21.55 -14.95 -6.80
N SER A 357 -20.80 -15.33 -5.76
CA SER A 357 -19.72 -14.52 -5.16
C SER A 357 -19.16 -15.28 -3.95
N GLU A 358 -18.29 -16.26 -4.18
CA GLU A 358 -17.52 -16.87 -3.10
C GLU A 358 -16.04 -16.57 -3.31
N ASP A 359 -15.39 -16.10 -2.25
CA ASP A 359 -13.95 -15.88 -2.15
C ASP A 359 -13.20 -17.12 -2.69
N PRO A 360 -12.24 -16.95 -3.62
CA PRO A 360 -11.40 -18.04 -4.12
C PRO A 360 -10.81 -18.90 -3.00
N ARG A 361 -10.45 -18.31 -1.84
CA ARG A 361 -9.90 -19.04 -0.69
C ARG A 361 -10.91 -19.99 -0.05
N ILE A 362 -12.18 -19.58 0.04
CA ILE A 362 -13.24 -20.42 0.58
C ILE A 362 -13.42 -21.66 -0.31
N ARG A 363 -13.30 -21.50 -1.62
CA ARG A 363 -13.36 -22.63 -2.56
C ARG A 363 -12.16 -23.57 -2.42
N THR A 364 -10.96 -23.02 -2.23
CA THR A 364 -9.76 -23.82 -1.98
C THR A 364 -9.89 -24.63 -0.69
N GLU A 365 -10.27 -24.00 0.43
CA GLU A 365 -10.45 -24.71 1.70
C GLU A 365 -11.56 -25.78 1.62
N LEU A 366 -12.69 -25.48 0.98
CA LEU A 366 -13.76 -26.45 0.76
C LEU A 366 -13.28 -27.63 -0.09
N PHE A 367 -12.50 -27.36 -1.13
CA PHE A 367 -11.94 -28.40 -1.98
C PHE A 367 -10.92 -29.26 -1.22
N LEU A 368 -10.01 -28.67 -0.44
CA LEU A 368 -9.07 -29.41 0.41
C LEU A 368 -9.79 -30.26 1.45
N ARG A 369 -10.82 -29.72 2.11
CA ARG A 369 -11.66 -30.52 3.02
C ARG A 369 -12.36 -31.69 2.31
N THR A 370 -12.78 -31.47 1.07
CA THR A 370 -13.38 -32.53 0.25
C THR A 370 -12.33 -33.57 -0.13
N LEU A 371 -11.11 -33.13 -0.45
CA LEU A 371 -9.94 -33.97 -0.73
C LEU A 371 -9.67 -34.92 0.43
N ASP A 372 -9.70 -34.42 1.66
CA ASP A 372 -9.49 -35.22 2.88
C ASP A 372 -10.68 -36.15 3.20
N ALA A 373 -11.90 -35.75 2.83
CA ALA A 373 -13.13 -36.47 3.17
C ALA A 373 -13.50 -37.59 2.18
N ARG A 374 -12.90 -37.62 0.98
CA ARG A 374 -13.23 -38.60 -0.07
C ARG A 374 -12.03 -39.50 -0.37
N PRO A 375 -12.24 -40.78 -0.76
CA PRO A 375 -11.15 -41.68 -1.13
C PRO A 375 -10.34 -41.15 -2.33
N LYS A 376 -9.03 -41.43 -2.38
CA LYS A 376 -8.15 -40.93 -3.45
C LYS A 376 -8.58 -41.41 -4.84
N GLU A 377 -9.12 -42.61 -4.93
CA GLU A 377 -9.63 -43.22 -6.16
C GLU A 377 -10.76 -42.39 -6.78
N PHE A 378 -11.55 -41.71 -5.94
CA PHE A 378 -12.60 -40.81 -6.41
C PHE A 378 -11.99 -39.66 -7.23
N PHE A 379 -10.96 -39.00 -6.70
CA PHE A 379 -10.31 -37.88 -7.39
C PHE A 379 -9.53 -38.34 -8.61
N ALA A 380 -8.80 -39.46 -8.51
CA ALA A 380 -8.11 -40.05 -9.64
C ALA A 380 -9.06 -40.37 -10.80
N THR A 381 -10.32 -40.73 -10.53
CA THR A 381 -11.30 -41.04 -11.58
C THR A 381 -12.01 -39.79 -12.12
N HIS A 382 -12.30 -38.80 -11.27
CA HIS A 382 -13.20 -37.70 -11.62
C HIS A 382 -12.49 -36.37 -11.90
N VAL A 383 -11.26 -36.18 -11.43
CA VAL A 383 -10.50 -34.93 -11.63
C VAL A 383 -9.53 -35.10 -12.79
N GLN A 384 -9.99 -34.73 -13.98
CA GLN A 384 -9.17 -34.77 -15.20
C GLN A 384 -8.47 -33.45 -15.51
N ARG A 385 -9.01 -32.33 -15.01
CA ARG A 385 -8.47 -30.98 -15.24
C ARG A 385 -8.26 -30.29 -13.89
N LEU A 386 -7.05 -29.83 -13.64
CA LEU A 386 -6.68 -29.10 -12.44
C LEU A 386 -6.08 -27.75 -12.80
N TYR A 387 -6.64 -26.68 -12.25
CA TYR A 387 -6.17 -25.31 -12.43
C TYR A 387 -5.73 -24.78 -11.08
N LEU A 388 -4.44 -24.48 -10.98
CA LEU A 388 -3.81 -23.95 -9.78
C LEU A 388 -3.29 -22.54 -10.10
N ASP A 389 -4.02 -21.54 -9.62
CA ASP A 389 -3.74 -20.12 -9.84
C ASP A 389 -3.65 -19.41 -8.48
N ASP A 390 -2.55 -18.67 -8.28
CA ASP A 390 -2.26 -17.80 -7.12
C ASP A 390 -2.79 -18.29 -5.75
N MET A 391 -2.53 -19.56 -5.41
CA MET A 391 -2.95 -20.11 -4.13
C MET A 391 -1.83 -20.00 -3.09
N ASN A 392 -2.19 -19.54 -1.88
CA ASN A 392 -1.36 -19.67 -0.67
C ASN A 392 -1.39 -21.13 -0.15
N LEU A 393 -1.19 -22.10 -1.04
CA LEU A 393 -1.00 -23.49 -0.61
C LEU A 393 0.44 -23.69 -0.16
N GLU A 394 0.61 -24.47 0.90
CA GLU A 394 1.92 -24.96 1.30
C GLU A 394 2.41 -26.06 0.34
N ASP A 395 3.73 -26.21 0.20
CA ASP A 395 4.34 -27.22 -0.69
C ASP A 395 3.77 -28.63 -0.46
N THR A 396 3.55 -29.00 0.80
CA THR A 396 2.97 -30.31 1.19
C THR A 396 1.51 -30.48 0.76
N GLU A 397 0.74 -29.40 0.70
CA GLU A 397 -0.66 -29.44 0.26
C GLU A 397 -0.74 -29.64 -1.25
N ILE A 398 0.14 -28.98 -2.01
CA ILE A 398 0.26 -29.17 -3.46
C ILE A 398 0.71 -30.60 -3.77
N GLU A 399 1.69 -31.12 -3.04
CA GLU A 399 2.15 -32.51 -3.20
C GLU A 399 1.02 -33.51 -2.93
N ASN A 400 0.30 -33.35 -1.81
CA ASN A 400 -0.84 -34.21 -1.48
C ASN A 400 -1.95 -34.11 -2.53
N LEU A 401 -2.19 -32.91 -3.06
CA LEU A 401 -3.19 -32.67 -4.10
C LEU A 401 -2.82 -33.39 -5.40
N LEU A 402 -1.59 -33.23 -5.89
CA LEU A 402 -1.12 -33.89 -7.10
C LEU A 402 -1.06 -35.41 -6.95
N HIS A 403 -0.66 -35.91 -5.77
CA HIS A 403 -0.68 -37.35 -5.47
C HIS A 403 -2.12 -37.90 -5.44
N THR A 404 -3.07 -37.15 -4.91
CA THR A 404 -4.46 -37.60 -4.78
C THR A 404 -5.20 -37.58 -6.12
N CYS A 405 -4.89 -36.61 -6.97
CA CYS A 405 -5.49 -36.45 -8.30
C CYS A 405 -4.62 -37.10 -9.39
N SER A 406 -4.27 -38.38 -9.26
CA SER A 406 -3.33 -39.06 -10.18
C SER A 406 -3.86 -39.25 -11.62
N GLY A 407 -5.16 -39.05 -11.86
CA GLY A 407 -5.79 -39.14 -13.18
C GLY A 407 -5.88 -37.82 -13.95
N ILE A 408 -5.19 -36.78 -13.51
CA ILE A 408 -5.17 -35.49 -14.21
C ILE A 408 -4.57 -35.65 -15.62
N GLU A 409 -5.29 -35.14 -16.61
CA GLU A 409 -4.84 -35.02 -18.00
C GLU A 409 -4.37 -33.61 -18.34
N THR A 410 -4.95 -32.58 -17.71
CA THR A 410 -4.61 -31.16 -17.88
C THR A 410 -4.26 -30.51 -16.55
N LEU A 411 -3.04 -30.00 -16.42
CA LEU A 411 -2.58 -29.25 -15.26
C LEU A 411 -2.17 -27.83 -15.66
N ASN A 412 -2.78 -26.83 -15.04
CA ASN A 412 -2.33 -25.43 -15.11
C ASN A 412 -1.77 -25.03 -13.75
N CYS A 413 -0.54 -24.56 -13.72
CA CYS A 413 0.24 -24.30 -12.52
C CYS A 413 0.93 -22.94 -12.66
N TRP A 414 0.20 -21.88 -12.33
CA TRP A 414 0.63 -20.48 -12.47
C TRP A 414 0.91 -19.84 -11.11
N PHE A 415 1.52 -20.59 -10.20
CA PHE A 415 1.96 -19.97 -8.95
C PHE A 415 3.11 -19.05 -9.27
N GLY A 416 3.04 -17.79 -8.83
CA GLY A 416 4.19 -16.90 -8.84
C GLY A 416 5.25 -17.48 -7.92
N PHE A 417 6.24 -18.18 -8.48
CA PHE A 417 7.39 -18.72 -7.75
C PHE A 417 8.28 -17.54 -7.36
N GLY A 418 7.84 -16.78 -6.35
CA GLY A 418 8.73 -15.88 -5.66
C GLY A 418 9.94 -16.69 -5.20
N TYR A 419 11.15 -16.24 -5.59
CA TYR A 419 12.43 -16.94 -5.48
C TYR A 419 12.69 -17.70 -4.16
N ASP A 420 12.01 -17.35 -3.07
CA ASP A 420 12.22 -17.89 -1.73
C ASP A 420 11.21 -18.94 -1.26
N ARG A 421 10.07 -19.16 -1.95
CA ARG A 421 8.98 -20.00 -1.40
C ARG A 421 9.18 -21.50 -1.59
N PHE A 422 9.60 -21.95 -2.77
CA PHE A 422 9.76 -23.38 -3.05
C PHE A 422 11.21 -23.79 -2.97
N LYS A 423 11.56 -24.56 -1.94
CA LYS A 423 12.93 -25.10 -1.80
C LYS A 423 13.16 -26.34 -2.65
N HIS A 424 12.10 -27.11 -2.98
CA HIS A 424 12.22 -28.42 -3.62
C HIS A 424 11.09 -28.74 -4.62
N PRO A 425 11.05 -28.14 -5.82
CA PRO A 425 9.98 -28.39 -6.81
C PRO A 425 10.00 -29.79 -7.41
N VAL A 426 11.18 -30.42 -7.47
CA VAL A 426 11.33 -31.78 -8.01
C VAL A 426 10.50 -32.79 -7.21
N THR A 427 10.33 -32.60 -5.91
CA THR A 427 9.53 -33.52 -5.09
C THR A 427 8.03 -33.37 -5.38
N LEU A 428 7.55 -32.15 -5.67
CA LEU A 428 6.14 -31.90 -5.99
C LEU A 428 5.67 -32.71 -7.20
N PHE A 429 6.50 -32.76 -8.23
CA PHE A 429 6.19 -33.47 -9.48
C PHE A 429 6.69 -34.92 -9.47
N SER A 430 7.30 -35.41 -8.39
CA SER A 430 7.70 -36.82 -8.31
C SER A 430 6.52 -37.80 -8.26
N SER A 431 5.30 -37.28 -8.09
CA SER A 431 4.07 -38.04 -8.19
C SER A 431 3.89 -38.62 -9.60
N ASN A 432 3.30 -39.83 -9.67
CA ASN A 432 3.13 -40.56 -10.93
C ASN A 432 2.04 -39.90 -11.80
N LEU A 433 2.41 -38.81 -12.50
CA LEU A 433 1.56 -38.05 -13.42
C LEU A 433 1.52 -38.68 -14.82
N SER A 434 1.45 -40.01 -14.90
CA SER A 434 1.52 -40.77 -16.16
C SER A 434 0.38 -40.46 -17.15
N SER A 435 -0.72 -39.91 -16.64
CA SER A 435 -1.89 -39.52 -17.44
C SER A 435 -1.81 -38.08 -17.96
N LEU A 436 -0.84 -37.28 -17.51
CA LEU A 436 -0.77 -35.86 -17.82
C LEU A 436 -0.40 -35.66 -19.28
N ARG A 437 -1.29 -35.02 -20.05
CA ARG A 437 -1.11 -34.75 -21.48
C ARG A 437 -0.85 -33.28 -21.76
N ARG A 438 -1.46 -32.38 -20.97
CA ARG A 438 -1.37 -30.93 -21.13
C ARG A 438 -0.83 -30.30 -19.85
N LEU A 439 0.25 -29.54 -19.97
CA LEU A 439 0.87 -28.82 -18.87
C LEU A 439 0.98 -27.34 -19.23
N SER A 440 0.45 -26.47 -18.39
CA SER A 440 0.71 -25.03 -18.42
C SER A 440 1.42 -24.65 -17.14
N ILE A 441 2.59 -24.03 -17.23
CA ILE A 441 3.46 -23.81 -16.08
C ILE A 441 4.22 -22.48 -16.21
N GLU A 442 4.47 -21.82 -15.07
CA GLU A 442 5.37 -20.68 -15.05
C GLU A 442 6.82 -21.13 -15.32
N PHE A 443 7.56 -20.33 -16.08
CA PHE A 443 8.94 -20.63 -16.47
C PHE A 443 9.87 -20.95 -15.29
N PHE A 444 9.75 -20.25 -14.16
CA PHE A 444 10.61 -20.50 -13.00
C PHE A 444 10.45 -21.92 -12.47
N ALA A 445 9.22 -22.43 -12.42
CA ALA A 445 8.94 -23.80 -12.02
C ALA A 445 9.52 -24.80 -13.04
N LEU A 446 9.34 -24.49 -14.33
CA LEU A 446 9.88 -25.31 -15.41
C LEU A 446 11.40 -25.46 -15.30
N ASN A 447 12.11 -24.36 -15.02
CA ASN A 447 13.57 -24.37 -14.83
C ASN A 447 14.01 -25.27 -13.66
N MET A 448 13.17 -25.43 -12.63
CA MET A 448 13.51 -26.23 -11.45
C MET A 448 13.24 -27.73 -11.64
N ILE A 449 12.35 -28.11 -12.57
CA ILE A 449 12.06 -29.50 -12.95
C ILE A 449 12.80 -29.94 -14.22
N TRP A 450 13.68 -29.07 -14.71
CA TRP A 450 14.45 -29.27 -15.92
C TRP A 450 15.36 -30.50 -15.80
N GLY A 451 15.32 -31.39 -16.81
CA GLY A 451 16.10 -32.63 -16.82
C GLY A 451 15.51 -33.79 -16.02
N THR A 452 14.29 -33.65 -15.51
CA THR A 452 13.55 -34.77 -14.89
C THR A 452 12.77 -35.56 -15.95
N THR A 453 12.63 -36.87 -15.77
CA THR A 453 11.86 -37.74 -16.69
C THR A 453 10.39 -37.86 -16.28
N VAL A 454 9.85 -36.91 -15.52
CA VAL A 454 8.51 -37.00 -14.94
C VAL A 454 7.41 -36.89 -16.00
N PHE A 455 7.68 -36.18 -17.10
CA PHE A 455 6.64 -35.75 -18.05
C PHE A 455 6.63 -36.53 -19.36
N GLU A 456 6.78 -37.86 -19.28
CA GLU A 456 6.86 -38.73 -20.48
C GLU A 456 5.59 -38.74 -21.34
N SER A 457 4.43 -38.43 -20.75
CA SER A 457 3.12 -38.41 -21.42
C SER A 457 2.71 -37.04 -21.96
N VAL A 458 3.42 -35.96 -21.59
CA VAL A 458 3.02 -34.60 -21.94
C VAL A 458 3.24 -34.38 -23.44
N THR A 459 2.18 -33.92 -24.10
CA THR A 459 2.13 -33.63 -25.55
C THR A 459 1.94 -32.15 -25.83
N HIS A 460 1.35 -31.41 -24.88
CA HIS A 460 1.11 -29.97 -24.97
C HIS A 460 1.77 -29.28 -23.77
N LEU A 461 2.67 -28.34 -24.03
CA LEU A 461 3.35 -27.55 -23.00
C LEU A 461 3.11 -26.06 -23.26
N GLU A 462 2.58 -25.36 -22.27
CA GLU A 462 2.51 -23.90 -22.24
C GLU A 462 3.46 -23.39 -21.16
N VAL A 463 4.33 -22.46 -21.53
CA VAL A 463 5.27 -21.81 -20.61
C VAL A 463 4.88 -20.35 -20.47
N VAL A 464 4.43 -19.97 -19.28
CA VAL A 464 4.02 -18.59 -18.95
C VAL A 464 5.19 -17.84 -18.33
N ASN A 465 5.28 -16.53 -18.61
CA ASN A 465 6.35 -15.65 -18.11
C ASN A 465 7.78 -16.18 -18.40
N PRO A 466 8.14 -16.43 -19.66
CA PRO A 466 9.50 -16.83 -20.02
C PRO A 466 10.53 -15.79 -19.57
N PRO A 467 11.82 -16.16 -19.44
CA PRO A 467 12.83 -15.29 -18.89
C PRO A 467 13.13 -14.14 -19.85
N ASN A 468 13.50 -13.00 -19.28
CA ASN A 468 14.03 -11.84 -20.02
C ASN A 468 15.54 -11.94 -20.32
N THR A 469 16.14 -13.11 -20.09
CA THR A 469 17.56 -13.37 -20.33
C THR A 469 17.72 -14.61 -21.19
N PRO A 470 18.79 -14.70 -22.01
CA PRO A 470 19.04 -15.87 -22.84
C PRO A 470 18.98 -17.16 -22.03
N PHE A 471 18.15 -18.08 -22.51
CA PHE A 471 17.93 -19.36 -21.88
C PHE A 471 18.10 -20.48 -22.89
N GLU A 472 18.77 -21.56 -22.45
CA GLU A 472 19.05 -22.70 -23.30
C GLU A 472 17.83 -23.60 -23.36
N TRP A 473 17.02 -23.42 -24.39
CA TRP A 473 15.80 -24.21 -24.60
C TRP A 473 16.06 -25.61 -25.17
N ALA A 474 17.30 -25.92 -25.57
CA ALA A 474 17.67 -27.20 -26.18
C ALA A 474 17.24 -28.43 -25.36
N PRO A 475 17.30 -28.45 -24.01
CA PRO A 475 16.89 -29.61 -23.23
C PRO A 475 15.36 -29.73 -22.97
N LEU A 476 14.53 -28.86 -23.58
CA LEU A 476 13.12 -29.22 -23.82
C LEU A 476 13.01 -30.53 -24.62
N SER A 477 14.02 -30.80 -25.46
CA SER A 477 14.08 -31.98 -26.31
C SER A 477 14.33 -33.28 -25.51
N ALA A 478 13.73 -34.37 -26.02
CA ALA A 478 13.85 -35.81 -25.73
C ALA A 478 13.90 -36.29 -24.26
N THR A 479 14.67 -35.63 -23.40
CA THR A 479 14.92 -35.99 -22.01
C THR A 479 13.75 -35.63 -21.09
N THR A 480 13.29 -34.37 -21.13
CA THR A 480 12.23 -33.88 -20.23
C THR A 480 10.83 -34.17 -20.78
N PHE A 481 10.60 -33.90 -22.08
CA PHE A 481 9.30 -34.08 -22.72
C PHE A 481 9.41 -34.89 -24.04
N PRO A 482 9.61 -36.21 -23.97
CA PRO A 482 9.86 -37.05 -25.15
C PRO A 482 8.70 -37.07 -26.16
N LYS A 483 7.46 -36.80 -25.71
CA LYS A 483 6.25 -36.81 -26.56
C LYS A 483 5.72 -35.41 -26.90
N LEU A 484 6.49 -34.35 -26.64
CA LEU A 484 6.05 -32.99 -26.87
C LEU A 484 5.81 -32.73 -28.37
N ARG A 485 4.58 -32.30 -28.70
CA ARG A 485 4.14 -31.96 -30.06
C ARG A 485 3.72 -30.51 -30.20
N TYR A 486 3.13 -29.95 -29.15
CA TYR A 486 2.60 -28.58 -29.13
C TYR A 486 3.28 -27.78 -28.03
N LEU A 487 3.88 -26.65 -28.39
CA LEU A 487 4.54 -25.75 -27.45
C LEU A 487 3.94 -24.36 -27.56
N ALA A 488 3.65 -23.72 -26.43
CA ALA A 488 3.18 -22.34 -26.38
C ALA A 488 4.02 -21.52 -25.40
N PHE A 489 4.29 -20.28 -25.78
CA PHE A 489 4.88 -19.27 -24.90
C PHE A 489 3.85 -18.20 -24.59
N GLY A 490 3.45 -18.15 -23.32
CA GLY A 490 2.46 -17.23 -22.77
C GLY A 490 3.06 -15.91 -22.30
N ASP A 491 2.25 -14.86 -22.38
CA ASP A 491 2.49 -13.54 -21.77
C ASP A 491 3.81 -12.85 -22.19
N LEU A 492 4.06 -12.81 -23.51
CA LEU A 492 5.23 -12.14 -24.10
C LEU A 492 5.04 -10.62 -24.15
N THR A 493 4.90 -9.99 -22.98
CA THR A 493 4.61 -8.56 -22.85
C THR A 493 5.84 -7.66 -23.00
N TYR A 494 7.03 -8.17 -22.66
CA TYR A 494 8.28 -7.42 -22.75
C TYR A 494 8.92 -7.58 -24.14
N SER A 495 9.48 -6.49 -24.67
CA SER A 495 10.23 -6.50 -25.94
C SER A 495 11.36 -7.54 -25.94
N GLU A 496 12.02 -7.67 -24.80
CA GLU A 496 13.15 -8.56 -24.56
C GLU A 496 12.75 -10.03 -24.68
N HIS A 497 11.50 -10.38 -24.30
CA HIS A 497 10.98 -11.73 -24.48
C HIS A 497 10.82 -12.06 -25.96
N ILE A 498 10.33 -11.09 -26.73
CA ILE A 498 10.05 -11.26 -28.16
C ILE A 498 11.34 -11.53 -28.92
N ASP A 499 12.36 -10.69 -28.76
CA ASP A 499 13.61 -10.86 -29.50
C ASP A 499 14.29 -12.18 -29.15
N LEU A 500 14.27 -12.53 -27.85
CA LEU A 500 14.87 -13.77 -27.38
C LEU A 500 14.12 -14.99 -27.90
N ILE A 501 12.80 -15.01 -27.80
CA ILE A 501 12.00 -16.16 -28.19
C ILE A 501 11.93 -16.30 -29.69
N CYS A 502 11.92 -15.22 -30.47
CA CYS A 502 12.04 -15.30 -31.93
C CYS A 502 13.36 -15.96 -32.33
N SER A 503 14.47 -15.59 -31.70
CA SER A 503 15.77 -16.23 -31.98
C SER A 503 15.82 -17.68 -31.50
N ALA A 504 15.18 -17.99 -30.36
CA ALA A 504 15.14 -19.35 -29.81
C ALA A 504 14.15 -20.26 -30.54
N ALA A 505 13.06 -19.73 -31.12
CA ALA A 505 12.01 -20.51 -31.76
C ALA A 505 12.54 -21.37 -32.91
N GLU A 506 13.41 -20.81 -33.74
CA GLU A 506 14.04 -21.56 -34.83
C GLU A 506 14.97 -22.67 -34.30
N VAL A 507 15.72 -22.38 -33.24
CA VAL A 507 16.61 -23.35 -32.58
C VAL A 507 15.77 -24.48 -31.95
N ILE A 508 14.71 -24.14 -31.22
CA ILE A 508 13.78 -25.10 -30.62
C ILE A 508 13.17 -26.00 -31.70
N LEU A 509 12.68 -25.44 -32.80
CA LEU A 509 12.07 -26.22 -33.89
C LEU A 509 13.07 -27.06 -34.69
N LYS A 510 14.36 -26.70 -34.66
CA LYS A 510 15.46 -27.45 -35.26
C LYS A 510 15.88 -28.62 -34.39
N ASP A 511 15.98 -28.40 -33.08
CA ASP A 511 16.45 -29.37 -32.10
C ASP A 511 15.31 -30.33 -31.67
N CYS A 512 14.08 -29.84 -31.59
CA CYS A 512 12.88 -30.60 -31.23
C CYS A 512 12.04 -30.93 -32.47
N ARG A 513 12.45 -31.95 -33.24
CA ARG A 513 11.74 -32.36 -34.47
C ARG A 513 10.31 -32.87 -34.24
N SER A 514 9.97 -33.26 -33.01
CA SER A 514 8.62 -33.70 -32.65
C SER A 514 7.60 -32.56 -32.54
N ILE A 515 8.06 -31.31 -32.44
CA ILE A 515 7.18 -30.15 -32.34
C ILE A 515 6.55 -29.87 -33.70
N GLU A 516 5.24 -30.12 -33.76
CA GLU A 516 4.37 -29.88 -34.90
C GLU A 516 3.93 -28.41 -34.95
N LEU A 517 3.73 -27.79 -33.79
CA LEU A 517 3.21 -26.43 -33.67
C LEU A 517 3.83 -25.68 -32.48
N LEU A 518 4.27 -24.45 -32.74
CA LEU A 518 4.76 -23.49 -31.76
C LEU A 518 3.87 -22.24 -31.75
N ILE A 519 3.33 -21.87 -30.59
CA ILE A 519 2.45 -20.70 -30.43
C ILE A 519 3.15 -19.63 -29.62
N LEU A 520 3.16 -18.41 -30.13
CA LEU A 520 3.68 -17.23 -29.45
C LEU A 520 2.51 -16.32 -29.07
N ILE A 521 2.24 -16.17 -27.77
CA ILE A 521 1.17 -15.32 -27.27
C ILE A 521 1.76 -13.95 -26.96
N THR A 522 1.58 -13.01 -27.87
CA THR A 522 2.15 -11.66 -27.83
C THR A 522 1.16 -10.62 -28.31
N PRO A 523 1.07 -9.43 -27.68
CA PRO A 523 0.24 -8.35 -28.18
C PRO A 523 0.75 -7.76 -29.51
N LYS A 524 2.00 -8.04 -29.90
CA LYS A 524 2.60 -7.55 -31.14
C LYS A 524 2.43 -8.57 -32.26
N GLU A 525 2.10 -8.10 -33.46
CA GLU A 525 2.15 -8.95 -34.65
C GLU A 525 3.60 -9.20 -35.03
N ILE A 526 4.00 -10.47 -35.07
CA ILE A 526 5.33 -10.91 -35.48
C ILE A 526 5.14 -11.80 -36.70
N SER A 527 5.81 -11.47 -37.80
CA SER A 527 5.87 -12.34 -38.97
C SER A 527 7.12 -13.20 -38.88
N LEU A 528 6.94 -14.52 -38.86
CA LEU A 528 8.04 -15.49 -38.92
C LEU A 528 7.79 -16.41 -40.11
N ASP A 529 8.83 -16.72 -40.88
CA ASP A 529 8.72 -17.46 -42.14
C ASP A 529 8.45 -18.97 -41.97
N ASN A 530 8.36 -19.45 -40.71
CA ASN A 530 8.17 -20.86 -40.42
C ASN A 530 6.67 -21.17 -40.23
N PRO A 531 6.06 -22.05 -41.06
CA PRO A 531 4.62 -22.35 -41.00
C PRO A 531 4.20 -23.08 -39.72
N ARG A 532 5.15 -23.61 -38.94
CA ARG A 532 4.89 -24.23 -37.64
C ARG A 532 4.74 -23.19 -36.52
N ILE A 533 5.01 -21.91 -36.78
CA ILE A 533 4.91 -20.85 -35.77
C ILE A 533 3.62 -20.06 -35.99
N ILE A 534 2.78 -19.99 -34.96
CA ILE A 534 1.55 -19.19 -34.96
C ILE A 534 1.64 -18.12 -33.87
N THR A 535 1.31 -16.89 -34.20
CA THR A 535 1.25 -15.80 -33.22
C THR A 535 -0.19 -15.50 -32.83
N TRP A 536 -0.48 -15.45 -31.52
CA TRP A 536 -1.78 -15.07 -30.97
C TRP A 536 -1.67 -13.81 -30.13
N ARG A 537 -2.69 -12.94 -30.18
CA ARG A 537 -2.69 -11.68 -29.41
C ARG A 537 -2.86 -11.88 -27.89
N ALA A 538 -3.59 -12.91 -27.50
CA ALA A 538 -3.87 -13.26 -26.11
C ALA A 538 -4.25 -14.75 -26.03
N TYR A 539 -4.02 -15.38 -24.88
CA TYR A 539 -4.40 -16.78 -24.66
C TYR A 539 -5.92 -17.00 -24.73
N SER A 540 -6.71 -15.96 -24.40
CA SER A 540 -8.17 -16.02 -24.46
C SER A 540 -8.73 -15.85 -25.87
N HIS A 541 -7.89 -15.44 -26.85
CA HIS A 541 -8.35 -15.11 -28.20
C HIS A 541 -9.03 -16.32 -28.87
N PRO A 542 -10.20 -16.15 -29.54
CA PRO A 542 -10.85 -14.90 -29.91
C PRO A 542 -11.75 -14.26 -28.85
N LYS A 543 -11.90 -14.89 -27.68
CA LYS A 543 -12.75 -14.41 -26.59
C LYS A 543 -12.02 -13.34 -25.76
N ASP A 544 -12.79 -12.46 -25.14
CA ASP A 544 -12.28 -11.64 -24.06
C ASP A 544 -11.98 -12.50 -22.82
N HIS A 545 -11.06 -12.02 -21.99
CA HIS A 545 -10.56 -12.75 -20.83
C HIS A 545 -11.67 -13.15 -19.83
N PRO A 546 -12.61 -12.27 -19.43
CA PRO A 546 -13.76 -12.66 -18.60
C PRO A 546 -14.59 -13.80 -19.20
N THR A 547 -14.95 -13.70 -20.49
CA THR A 547 -15.75 -14.74 -21.17
C THR A 547 -15.00 -16.07 -21.22
N TYR A 548 -13.71 -16.05 -21.54
CA TYR A 548 -12.87 -17.26 -21.54
C TYR A 548 -12.92 -17.97 -20.19
N TRP A 549 -12.62 -17.28 -19.08
CA TRP A 549 -12.67 -17.90 -17.76
C TRP A 549 -14.07 -18.32 -17.32
N GLY A 550 -15.10 -17.59 -17.75
CA GLY A 550 -16.49 -17.98 -17.56
C GLY A 550 -16.78 -19.33 -18.21
N ASP A 551 -16.28 -19.55 -19.42
CA ASP A 551 -16.42 -20.83 -20.13
C ASP A 551 -15.62 -21.95 -19.46
N ILE A 552 -14.35 -21.72 -19.09
CA ILE A 552 -13.54 -22.72 -18.36
C ILE A 552 -14.25 -23.18 -17.08
N LYS A 553 -14.78 -22.24 -16.28
CA LYS A 553 -15.50 -22.53 -15.04
C LYS A 553 -16.77 -23.36 -15.27
N ARG A 554 -17.38 -23.26 -16.45
CA ARG A 554 -18.53 -24.06 -16.87
C ARG A 554 -18.14 -25.40 -17.52
N GLY A 555 -16.85 -25.77 -17.50
CA GLY A 555 -16.34 -26.97 -18.17
C GLY A 555 -16.18 -26.81 -19.69
N GLY A 556 -16.09 -25.58 -20.17
CA GLY A 556 -15.86 -25.25 -21.57
C GLY A 556 -14.46 -25.60 -22.07
N VAL A 557 -14.20 -25.17 -23.30
CA VAL A 557 -12.93 -25.40 -24.01
C VAL A 557 -11.79 -24.56 -23.40
N ASP A 558 -10.66 -25.20 -23.14
CA ASP A 558 -9.42 -24.54 -22.71
C ASP A 558 -8.63 -23.94 -23.89
N PHE A 559 -7.52 -23.27 -23.57
CA PHE A 559 -6.62 -22.70 -24.57
C PHE A 559 -6.21 -23.74 -25.64
N TRP A 560 -5.83 -24.95 -25.22
CA TRP A 560 -5.42 -26.00 -26.14
C TRP A 560 -6.59 -26.54 -26.96
N ASP A 561 -7.78 -26.67 -26.38
CA ASP A 561 -9.00 -27.03 -27.12
C ASP A 561 -9.30 -26.01 -28.22
N LEU A 562 -9.13 -24.71 -27.94
CA LEU A 562 -9.31 -23.63 -28.93
C LEU A 562 -8.25 -23.68 -30.04
N VAL A 563 -7.01 -23.97 -29.68
CA VAL A 563 -5.90 -24.13 -30.63
C VAL A 563 -6.19 -25.29 -31.58
N MET A 564 -6.50 -26.47 -31.05
CA MET A 564 -6.70 -27.69 -31.85
C MET A 564 -7.89 -27.54 -32.79
N TYR A 565 -8.99 -26.95 -32.31
CA TYR A 565 -10.16 -26.67 -33.14
C TYR A 565 -9.84 -25.76 -34.34
N ARG A 566 -8.86 -24.86 -34.20
CA ARG A 566 -8.47 -23.94 -35.26
C ARG A 566 -7.48 -24.55 -36.23
N THR A 567 -6.59 -25.43 -35.77
CA THR A 567 -5.59 -26.09 -36.62
C THR A 567 -6.16 -27.19 -37.49
N GLU A 568 -7.30 -27.76 -37.11
CA GLU A 568 -8.04 -28.76 -37.92
C GLU A 568 -8.85 -28.13 -39.07
N ARG A 569 -9.04 -26.80 -39.06
CA ARG A 569 -9.72 -26.04 -40.12
C ARG A 569 -8.71 -25.35 -41.03
#